data_AF-A0A063ZDB8-F1
#
_entry.id   AF-A0A063ZDB8-F1
#
_cell.length_a   1.000
_cell.length_b   1.000
_cell.length_c   1.000
_cell.angle_alpha   90.00
_cell.angle_beta   90.00
_cell.angle_gamma   90.00
#
_symmetry.space_group_name_H-M   'P 1'
#
loop_
_entity.id
_entity.type
_entity.pdbx_description
1 polymer ?
#
loop_
_entity_poly.entity_id
_entity_poly.type
_entity_poly.pdbx_seq_one_letter_code
_entity_poly.pdbx_strand_id
1 'polypeptide(L)'
;MPEQVPIDRDAQEAMKARIREKLAAKPTYDEVREALGALGFQAKEDRPALALWENGEHELFVLVHMDPKTGRLRDHVVSTFEEAEGFE
;
A
#
# COMPACT_ATOMS: atom_id res chain seq x y z
N MET A 1 -17.07 -11.61 -18.78
CA MET A 1 -15.82 -11.79 -18.01
C MET A 1 -15.05 -10.51 -18.19
N PRO A 2 -14.77 -9.70 -17.16
CA PRO A 2 -13.93 -8.54 -17.37
C PRO A 2 -12.56 -9.05 -17.87
N GLU A 3 -12.05 -8.44 -18.94
CA GLU A 3 -10.71 -8.70 -19.44
C GLU A 3 -9.72 -8.49 -18.28
N GLN A 4 -9.15 -9.57 -17.78
CA GLN A 4 -8.00 -9.49 -16.87
C GLN A 4 -6.87 -8.92 -17.71
N VAL A 5 -6.60 -7.63 -17.54
CA VAL A 5 -5.38 -7.02 -18.09
C VAL A 5 -4.22 -7.82 -17.50
N PRO A 6 -3.32 -8.39 -18.32
CA PRO A 6 -2.20 -9.13 -17.79
C PRO A 6 -1.38 -8.21 -16.90
N ILE A 7 -1.30 -8.53 -15.60
CA ILE A 7 -0.46 -7.78 -14.67
C ILE A 7 0.99 -7.96 -15.06
N ASP A 8 1.65 -6.84 -15.34
CA ASP A 8 3.09 -6.81 -15.55
C ASP A 8 3.77 -6.99 -14.18
N ARG A 9 4.32 -8.19 -13.96
CA ARG A 9 4.98 -8.56 -12.70
C ARG A 9 6.19 -7.69 -12.40
N ASP A 10 6.89 -7.21 -13.43
CA ASP A 10 8.06 -6.35 -13.26
C ASP A 10 7.61 -4.96 -12.78
N ALA A 11 6.55 -4.42 -13.39
CA ALA A 11 5.92 -3.18 -12.94
C ALA A 11 5.35 -3.29 -11.51
N GLN A 12 4.74 -4.42 -11.17
CA GLN A 12 4.21 -4.68 -9.83
C GLN A 12 5.33 -4.71 -8.79
N GLU A 13 6.42 -5.45 -9.02
CA GLU A 13 7.57 -5.49 -8.11
C GLU A 13 8.29 -4.13 -8.01
N ALA A 14 8.40 -3.40 -9.13
CA ALA A 14 8.92 -2.03 -9.13
C ALA A 14 8.06 -1.09 -8.28
N MET A 15 6.73 -1.22 -8.35
CA MET A 15 5.81 -0.46 -7.51
C MET A 15 5.95 -0.82 -6.02
N LYS A 16 6.08 -2.12 -5.68
CA LYS A 16 6.34 -2.56 -4.30
C LYS A 16 7.65 -1.95 -3.77
N ALA A 17 8.72 -1.97 -4.55
CA ALA A 17 10.00 -1.38 -4.17
C ALA A 17 9.88 0.14 -3.93
N ARG A 18 9.15 0.85 -4.79
CA ARG A 18 8.92 2.29 -4.67
C ARG A 18 8.13 2.66 -3.42
N ILE A 19 7.13 1.85 -3.04
CA ILE A 19 6.39 2.03 -1.78
C ILE A 19 7.33 1.83 -0.59
N ARG A 20 8.10 0.73 -0.58
CA ARG A 20 9.04 0.44 0.51
C ARG A 20 10.05 1.58 0.71
N GLU A 21 10.57 2.14 -0.38
CA GLU A 21 11.47 3.30 -0.33
C GLU A 21 10.80 4.53 0.30
N LYS A 22 9.58 4.88 -0.14
CA LYS A 22 8.81 6.01 0.39
C LYS A 22 8.50 5.87 1.89
N LEU A 23 8.25 4.64 2.34
CA LEU A 23 7.88 4.34 3.73
C LEU A 23 9.09 4.10 4.65
N ALA A 24 10.28 3.87 4.11
CA ALA A 24 11.51 3.60 4.88
C ALA A 24 11.87 4.75 5.85
N ALA A 25 11.51 5.99 5.52
CA ALA A 25 11.78 7.18 6.34
C ALA A 25 10.86 7.31 7.58
N LYS A 26 9.96 6.35 7.81
CA LYS A 26 8.93 6.40 8.88
C LYS A 26 8.12 7.71 8.85
N PRO A 27 7.45 7.99 7.71
CA PRO A 27 6.63 9.18 7.53
C PRO A 27 5.47 9.26 8.54
N THR A 28 4.90 10.45 8.68
CA THR A 28 3.61 10.67 9.35
C THR A 28 2.45 10.18 8.49
N TYR A 29 1.25 10.07 9.07
CA TYR A 29 0.08 9.58 8.34
C TYR A 29 -0.27 10.45 7.12
N ASP A 30 -0.12 11.76 7.25
CA ASP A 30 -0.41 12.71 6.18
C ASP A 30 0.56 12.53 5.00
N GLU A 31 1.85 12.36 5.30
CA GLU A 31 2.88 12.04 4.31
C GLU A 31 2.64 10.68 3.64
N VAL A 32 2.16 9.67 4.40
CA VAL A 32 1.76 8.36 3.83
C VAL A 32 0.60 8.54 2.86
N ARG A 33 -0.43 9.27 3.26
CA ARG A 33 -1.62 9.54 2.44
C ARG A 33 -1.24 10.25 1.14
N GLU A 34 -0.41 11.28 1.23
CA GLU A 34 0.07 12.01 0.06
C GLU A 34 0.90 11.10 -0.86
N ALA A 35 1.85 10.34 -0.29
CA ALA A 35 2.72 9.44 -1.05
C ALA A 35 1.95 8.35 -1.79
N LEU A 36 1.01 7.68 -1.11
CA LEU A 36 0.19 6.62 -1.70
C LEU A 36 -0.81 7.19 -2.72
N GLY A 37 -1.45 8.32 -2.42
CA GLY A 37 -2.34 9.00 -3.35
C GLY A 37 -1.63 9.44 -4.64
N ALA A 38 -0.40 9.94 -4.55
CA ALA A 38 0.42 10.29 -5.72
C ALA A 38 0.82 9.08 -6.58
N LEU A 39 0.79 7.88 -6.00
CA LEU A 39 1.01 6.60 -6.71
C LEU A 39 -0.28 5.94 -7.19
N GLY A 40 -1.42 6.65 -7.11
CA GLY A 40 -2.72 6.14 -7.56
C GLY A 40 -3.39 5.16 -6.61
N PHE A 41 -2.89 5.00 -5.39
CA PHE A 41 -3.55 4.18 -4.38
C PHE A 41 -4.78 4.88 -3.81
N GLN A 42 -5.82 4.10 -3.57
CA GLN A 42 -7.08 4.54 -2.96
C GLN A 42 -7.23 3.92 -1.59
N ALA A 43 -7.65 4.72 -0.61
CA ALA A 43 -7.90 4.23 0.75
C ALA A 43 -9.18 3.37 0.77
N LYS A 44 -9.04 2.11 1.19
CA LYS A 44 -10.16 1.25 1.58
C LYS A 44 -10.55 1.44 3.04
N GLU A 45 -9.55 1.62 3.91
CA GLU A 45 -9.75 2.04 5.30
C GLU A 45 -8.77 3.18 5.60
N ASP A 46 -9.30 4.36 5.93
CA ASP A 46 -8.53 5.59 6.16
C ASP A 46 -8.54 5.96 7.65
N ARG A 47 -7.96 5.09 8.51
CA ARG A 47 -7.85 5.39 9.95
C ARG A 47 -6.40 5.69 10.32
N PRO A 48 -6.15 6.73 11.14
CA PRO A 48 -4.79 7.19 11.45
C PRO A 48 -3.96 6.20 12.28
N ALA A 49 -4.56 5.16 12.88
CA ALA A 49 -3.83 4.11 13.57
C ALA A 49 -3.50 2.90 12.67
N LEU A 50 -4.39 2.62 11.71
CA LEU A 50 -4.33 1.47 10.81
C LEU A 50 -5.07 1.86 9.52
N ALA A 51 -4.37 1.87 8.39
CA ALA A 51 -5.01 2.18 7.12
C ALA A 51 -4.67 1.14 6.06
N LEU A 52 -5.65 0.85 5.21
CA LEU A 52 -5.55 -0.07 4.09
C LEU A 52 -5.77 0.71 2.79
N TRP A 53 -4.84 0.54 1.87
CA TRP A 53 -4.84 1.18 0.56
C TRP A 53 -4.73 0.13 -0.53
N GLU A 54 -5.35 0.37 -1.67
CA GLU A 54 -5.26 -0.52 -2.83
C GLU A 54 -4.92 0.25 -4.10
N ASN A 55 -4.29 -0.42 -5.05
CA ASN A 55 -4.12 0.06 -6.41
C ASN A 55 -4.59 -1.02 -7.37
N GLY A 56 -5.72 -0.79 -8.03
CA GLY A 56 -6.31 -1.75 -8.97
C GLY A 56 -5.57 -1.89 -10.30
N GLU A 57 -4.72 -0.92 -10.67
CA GLU A 57 -3.87 -1.01 -11.86
C GLU A 57 -2.71 -2.01 -11.65
N HIS A 58 -2.17 -2.07 -10.43
CA HIS A 58 -1.06 -2.95 -10.07
C HIS A 58 -1.50 -4.17 -9.24
N GLU A 59 -2.79 -4.30 -8.92
CA GLU A 59 -3.35 -5.32 -8.00
C GLU A 59 -2.54 -5.47 -6.71
N LEU A 60 -2.27 -4.32 -6.06
CA LEU A 60 -1.50 -4.23 -4.81
C LEU A 60 -2.34 -3.69 -3.66
N PHE A 61 -2.11 -4.25 -2.48
CA PHE A 61 -2.54 -3.71 -1.20
C PHE A 61 -1.36 -3.17 -0.40
N VAL A 62 -1.59 -2.07 0.31
CA VAL A 62 -0.66 -1.52 1.30
C VAL A 62 -1.41 -1.37 2.62
N LEU A 63 -0.99 -2.13 3.62
CA LEU A 63 -1.45 -1.98 4.99
C LEU A 63 -0.41 -1.18 5.78
N VAL A 64 -0.81 -0.07 6.38
CA VAL A 64 0.08 0.78 7.19
C VAL A 64 -0.37 0.79 8.64
N HIS A 65 0.58 0.54 9.54
CA HIS A 65 0.39 0.60 10.97
C HIS A 65 1.13 1.82 11.51
N MET A 66 0.40 2.74 12.11
CA MET A 66 0.96 3.95 12.69
C MET A 66 1.19 3.74 14.19
N ASP A 67 2.26 4.30 14.72
CA ASP A 67 2.48 4.35 16.16
C ASP A 67 1.60 5.46 16.76
N PRO A 68 0.65 5.13 17.67
CA PRO A 68 -0.30 6.11 18.19
C PRO A 68 0.34 7.13 19.16
N LYS A 69 1.57 6.89 19.62
CA LYS A 69 2.29 7.80 20.53
C LYS A 69 3.06 8.87 19.77
N THR A 70 3.66 8.48 18.64
CA THR A 70 4.56 9.32 17.84
C THR A 70 3.90 9.84 16.57
N GLY A 71 2.78 9.24 16.14
CA GLY A 71 2.10 9.57 14.88
C GLY A 71 2.88 9.18 13.62
N ARG A 72 3.94 8.38 13.77
CA ARG A 72 4.83 7.94 12.68
C ARG A 72 4.56 6.50 12.29
N LEU A 73 4.91 6.16 11.06
CA LEU A 73 4.81 4.79 10.57
C LEU A 73 5.62 3.85 11.46
N ARG A 74 4.94 2.87 12.04
CA ARG A 74 5.54 1.82 12.85
C ARG A 74 5.96 0.66 11.97
N ASP A 75 5.06 0.22 11.11
CA ASP A 75 5.21 -0.94 10.24
C ASP A 75 4.32 -0.82 9.00
N HIS A 76 4.67 -1.55 7.94
CA HIS A 76 3.86 -1.63 6.73
C HIS A 76 3.98 -2.99 6.05
N VAL A 77 2.91 -3.41 5.40
CA VAL A 77 2.86 -4.62 4.55
C VAL A 77 2.47 -4.19 3.15
N VAL A 78 3.17 -4.72 2.14
CA VAL A 78 2.84 -4.55 0.73
C VAL A 78 2.70 -5.94 0.11
N SER A 79 1.51 -6.26 -0.39
CA SER A 79 1.17 -7.60 -0.90
C SER A 79 0.32 -7.47 -2.16
N THR A 80 0.39 -8.46 -3.06
CA THR A 80 -0.57 -8.56 -4.17
C THR A 80 -1.94 -9.02 -3.68
N PHE A 81 -2.94 -8.90 -4.54
CA PHE A 81 -4.28 -9.44 -4.28
C PHE A 81 -4.24 -10.97 -4.11
N GLU A 82 -3.48 -11.66 -4.95
CA GLU A 82 -3.26 -13.12 -4.85
C GLU A 82 -2.58 -13.54 -3.53
N GLU A 83 -1.60 -12.75 -3.05
CA GLU A 83 -0.92 -13.01 -1.77
C GLU A 83 -1.84 -12.78 -0.55
N ALA A 84 -2.82 -11.88 -0.68
CA ALA A 84 -3.77 -11.57 0.38
C ALA A 84 -4.94 -12.59 0.48
N GLU A 85 -5.35 -13.19 -0.65
CA GLU A 85 -6.34 -14.29 -0.68
C GLU A 85 -5.80 -15.61 -0.09
N GLY A 86 -4.47 -15.80 -0.01
CA GLY A 86 -3.83 -17.00 0.55
C GLY A 86 -3.89 -17.15 2.08
N PHE A 87 -4.67 -16.33 2.78
CA PHE A 87 -4.82 -16.34 4.25
C PHE A 87 -6.17 -16.92 4.73
N GLU A 88 -6.84 -17.78 3.93
CA GLU A 88 -7.98 -18.59 4.38
C GLU A 88 -7.57 -19.79 5.25
#